data_AF-A0A2E0J2M1-F1
#
_entry.id   AF-A0A2E0J2M1-F1
#
_cell.length_a   1.000
_cell.length_b   1.000
_cell.length_c   1.000
_cell.angle_alpha   90.00
_cell.angle_beta   90.00
_cell.angle_gamma   90.00
#
_symmetry.space_group_name_H-M   'P 1'
#
loop_
_entity.id
_entity.type
_entity.pdbx_description
1 polymer ?
#
loop_
_entity_poly.entity_id
_entity_poly.type
_entity_poly.pdbx_seq_one_letter_code
_entity_poly.pdbx_strand_id
1 'polypeptide(L)'
;MRIRAYGRDGFSARDDTLAVERALEIHVAGADPLITMRTPGADAELAAGLMHGEGVIRSRDDIVYLRPAPGEDDVMRLMLKPEARARLDRVERNTLATSACGVCGKPSFSPPTPGNDG
;
A
#
# COMPACT_ATOMS: atom_id res chain seq x y z
N MET A 1 19.75 4.87 -10.58
CA MET A 1 19.15 6.20 -10.36
C MET A 1 20.25 7.15 -9.90
N ARG A 2 20.27 8.39 -10.42
CA ARG A 2 21.35 9.32 -10.09
C ARG A 2 21.03 10.06 -8.80
N ILE A 3 21.92 9.94 -7.82
CA ILE A 3 21.80 10.58 -6.51
C ILE A 3 22.89 11.62 -6.29
N ARG A 4 22.65 12.57 -5.38
CA ARG A 4 23.69 13.47 -4.86
C ARG A 4 24.17 12.92 -3.51
N ALA A 5 25.41 12.47 -3.46
CA ALA A 5 26.05 12.02 -2.24
C ALA A 5 26.94 13.14 -1.66
N TYR A 6 26.88 13.37 -0.36
CA TYR A 6 27.78 14.29 0.34
C TYR A 6 28.96 13.53 0.96
N GLY A 7 30.18 14.00 0.71
CA GLY A 7 31.41 13.44 1.26
C GLY A 7 32.38 14.53 1.71
N ARG A 8 33.61 14.14 2.04
CA ARG A 8 34.66 15.07 2.53
C ARG A 8 34.93 16.25 1.60
N ASP A 9 34.79 16.04 0.29
CA ASP A 9 35.08 17.05 -0.74
C ASP A 9 33.80 17.74 -1.27
N GLY A 10 32.67 17.60 -0.56
CA GLY A 10 31.39 18.18 -0.92
C GLY A 10 30.44 17.21 -1.62
N PHE A 11 29.49 17.75 -2.40
CA PHE A 11 28.50 16.95 -3.11
C PHE A 11 29.06 16.39 -4.41
N SER A 12 28.87 15.09 -4.64
CA SER A 12 29.19 14.42 -5.92
C SER A 12 27.97 13.65 -6.43
N ALA A 13 27.78 13.63 -7.74
CA ALA A 13 26.75 12.83 -8.38
C ALA A 13 27.23 11.37 -8.53
N ARG A 14 26.41 10.41 -8.11
CA ARG A 14 26.73 8.98 -8.20
C ARG A 14 25.51 8.21 -8.70
N ASP A 15 25.75 7.10 -9.39
CA ASP A 15 24.70 6.16 -9.77
C ASP A 15 24.52 5.13 -8.66
N ASP A 16 23.28 4.99 -8.19
CA ASP A 16 22.91 4.05 -7.15
C ASP A 16 21.67 3.24 -7.56
N THR A 17 21.53 2.03 -7.01
CA THR A 17 20.35 1.20 -7.20
C THR A 17 19.37 1.48 -6.08
N LEU A 18 18.40 2.35 -6.34
CA LEU A 18 17.35 2.68 -5.40
C LEU A 18 16.09 1.85 -5.68
N ALA A 19 15.60 1.16 -4.66
CA ALA A 19 14.24 0.63 -4.70
C ALA A 19 13.25 1.81 -4.65
N VAL A 20 12.27 1.80 -5.54
CA VAL A 20 11.16 2.76 -5.50
C VAL A 20 10.11 2.21 -4.54
N GLU A 21 9.76 2.97 -3.52
CA GLU A 21 8.59 2.71 -2.69
C GLU A 21 7.44 3.61 -3.11
N ARG A 22 6.23 3.05 -3.18
CA ARG A 22 5.00 3.80 -3.42
C ARG A 22 3.87 3.26 -2.57
N ALA A 23 2.96 4.13 -2.16
CA ALA A 23 1.73 3.72 -1.52
C ALA A 23 0.87 2.91 -2.51
N LEU A 24 0.27 1.83 -2.02
CA LEU A 24 -0.80 1.08 -2.67
C LEU A 24 -2.04 1.19 -1.79
N GLU A 25 -3.15 1.62 -2.39
CA GLU A 25 -4.46 1.60 -1.75
C GLU A 25 -5.20 0.31 -2.12
N ILE A 26 -5.82 -0.32 -1.14
CA ILE A 26 -6.65 -1.51 -1.31
C ILE A 26 -8.07 -1.15 -0.86
N HIS A 27 -8.95 -1.05 -1.83
CA HIS A 27 -10.34 -0.67 -1.64
C HIS A 27 -11.18 -1.94 -1.51
N VAL A 28 -11.55 -2.30 -0.27
CA VAL A 28 -12.46 -3.41 -0.02
C VAL A 28 -13.89 -2.89 0.02
N ALA A 29 -14.78 -3.48 -0.77
CA ALA A 29 -16.18 -3.04 -0.84
C ALA A 29 -16.82 -2.96 0.57
N GLY A 30 -17.24 -1.75 0.97
CA GLY A 30 -17.87 -1.48 2.27
C GLY A 30 -16.91 -1.24 3.45
N ALA A 31 -15.60 -1.10 3.22
CA ALA A 31 -14.58 -0.73 4.23
C ALA A 31 -13.95 0.61 3.89
N ASP A 32 -13.25 1.17 4.87
CA ASP A 32 -12.28 2.22 4.62
C ASP A 32 -11.08 1.66 3.80
N PRO A 33 -10.43 2.47 2.96
CA PRO A 33 -9.25 2.05 2.21
C PRO A 33 -8.11 1.61 3.12
N LEU A 34 -7.47 0.49 2.79
CA LEU A 34 -6.22 0.08 3.42
C LEU A 34 -5.04 0.62 2.62
N ILE A 35 -4.08 1.24 3.29
CA ILE A 35 -2.90 1.83 2.65
C ILE A 35 -1.65 1.10 3.14
N THR A 36 -0.86 0.59 2.21
CA THR A 36 0.44 -0.03 2.49
C THR A 36 1.53 0.49 1.55
N MET A 37 2.78 0.47 1.99
CA MET A 37 3.92 0.80 1.14
C MET A 37 4.37 -0.45 0.38
N ARG A 38 4.73 -0.30 -0.90
CA ARG A 38 5.24 -1.41 -1.73
C ARG A 38 6.32 -0.96 -2.69
N THR A 39 7.15 -1.91 -3.10
CA THR A 39 7.92 -1.80 -4.35
C THR A 39 7.04 -2.22 -5.52
N PRO A 40 6.88 -1.39 -6.57
CA PRO A 40 5.93 -1.70 -7.62
C PRO A 40 6.17 -2.99 -8.42
N GLY A 41 5.09 -3.72 -8.75
CA GLY A 41 5.12 -4.84 -9.69
C GLY A 41 4.25 -6.07 -9.38
N ALA A 42 3.75 -6.24 -8.16
CA ALA A 42 3.01 -7.46 -7.73
C ALA A 42 1.82 -7.15 -6.80
N ASP A 43 0.95 -6.21 -7.18
CA ASP A 43 -0.07 -5.65 -6.28
C ASP A 43 -1.20 -6.61 -5.95
N ALA A 44 -1.58 -7.46 -6.89
CA ALA A 44 -2.62 -8.46 -6.65
C ALA A 44 -2.14 -9.49 -5.63
N GLU A 45 -0.92 -9.98 -5.78
CA GLU A 45 -0.28 -10.91 -4.85
C GLU A 45 -0.09 -10.26 -3.48
N LEU A 46 0.37 -9.01 -3.43
CA LEU A 46 0.53 -8.27 -2.19
C LEU A 46 -0.80 -8.06 -1.47
N ALA A 47 -1.84 -7.60 -2.17
CA ALA A 47 -3.16 -7.36 -1.58
C ALA A 47 -3.78 -8.67 -1.05
N ALA A 48 -3.71 -9.76 -1.82
CA ALA A 48 -4.18 -11.07 -1.36
C ALA A 48 -3.35 -11.59 -0.16
N GLY A 49 -2.03 -11.47 -0.24
CA GLY A 49 -1.12 -11.88 0.82
C GLY A 49 -1.34 -11.12 2.13
N LEU A 50 -1.58 -9.81 2.04
CA LEU A 50 -1.92 -8.97 3.18
C LEU A 50 -3.22 -9.44 3.85
N MET A 51 -4.29 -9.63 3.07
CA MET A 51 -5.56 -10.12 3.60
C MET A 51 -5.42 -11.51 4.24
N HIS A 52 -4.55 -12.36 3.71
CA HIS A 52 -4.29 -13.68 4.28
C HIS A 52 -3.48 -13.58 5.58
N GLY A 53 -2.44 -12.75 5.61
CA GLY A 53 -1.60 -12.50 6.79
C GLY A 53 -2.38 -11.94 7.97
N GLU A 54 -3.34 -11.05 7.70
CA GLU A 54 -4.26 -10.50 8.69
C GLU A 54 -5.39 -11.47 9.10
N GLY A 55 -5.46 -12.66 8.48
CA GLY A 55 -6.48 -13.67 8.75
C GLY A 55 -7.89 -13.31 8.24
N VAL A 56 -7.99 -12.34 7.33
CA VAL A 56 -9.25 -11.93 6.68
C VAL A 56 -9.68 -12.99 5.67
N ILE A 57 -8.76 -13.45 4.82
CA ILE A 57 -8.99 -14.59 3.93
C ILE A 57 -8.23 -15.82 4.43
N ARG A 58 -8.82 -17.00 4.24
CA ARG A 58 -8.21 -18.30 4.54
C ARG A 58 -7.82 -19.05 3.27
N SER A 59 -8.47 -18.71 2.16
CA SER A 59 -8.20 -19.29 0.86
C SER A 59 -8.55 -18.31 -0.25
N ARG A 60 -8.11 -18.60 -1.47
CA ARG A 60 -8.50 -17.85 -2.67
C ARG A 60 -10.02 -17.79 -2.85
N ASP A 61 -10.75 -18.80 -2.40
CA ASP A 61 -12.20 -18.87 -2.56
C ASP A 61 -12.96 -17.84 -1.72
N ASP A 62 -12.30 -17.19 -0.75
CA ASP A 62 -12.88 -16.06 -0.02
C ASP A 62 -12.95 -14.78 -0.88
N ILE A 63 -12.22 -14.72 -2.01
CA ILE A 63 -12.14 -13.55 -2.90
C ILE A 63 -13.15 -13.71 -4.05
N VAL A 64 -14.04 -12.74 -4.21
CA VAL A 64 -14.96 -12.64 -5.36
C VAL A 64 -14.22 -12.05 -6.57
N TYR A 65 -13.47 -10.96 -6.36
CA TYR A 65 -12.53 -10.44 -7.35
C TYR A 65 -11.44 -9.60 -6.68
N LEU A 66 -10.28 -9.51 -7.35
CA LEU A 66 -9.17 -8.63 -7.01
C LEU A 66 -8.54 -8.13 -8.30
N ARG A 67 -8.64 -6.81 -8.58
CA ARG A 67 -8.13 -6.21 -9.83
C ARG A 67 -7.71 -4.75 -9.61
N PRO A 68 -6.80 -4.21 -10.43
CA PRO A 68 -6.51 -2.78 -10.41
C PRO A 68 -7.76 -1.96 -10.75
N ALA A 69 -7.86 -0.78 -10.17
CA ALA A 69 -8.87 0.19 -10.53
C ALA A 69 -8.57 0.76 -11.94
N PRO A 70 -9.58 0.97 -12.79
CA PRO A 70 -9.35 1.48 -14.14
C PRO A 70 -8.72 2.88 -14.11
N GLY A 71 -7.51 3.00 -14.67
CA GLY A 71 -6.79 4.28 -14.77
C GLY A 71 -6.08 4.70 -13.48
N GLU A 72 -6.00 3.85 -12.46
CA GLU A 72 -5.37 4.13 -11.17
C GLU A 72 -4.33 3.04 -10.83
N ASP A 73 -3.06 3.28 -11.17
CA ASP A 73 -1.97 2.28 -11.06
C ASP A 73 -1.64 1.84 -9.62
N ASP A 74 -2.10 2.60 -8.64
CA ASP A 74 -1.80 2.40 -7.21
C ASP A 74 -3.05 2.07 -6.38
N VAL A 75 -4.12 1.65 -7.05
CA VAL A 75 -5.39 1.30 -6.40
C VAL A 75 -5.83 -0.10 -6.83
N MET A 76 -5.96 -1.00 -5.86
CA MET A 76 -6.52 -2.33 -6.03
C MET A 76 -7.94 -2.39 -5.48
N ARG A 77 -8.88 -2.90 -6.27
CA ARG A 77 -10.26 -3.15 -5.84
C ARG A 77 -10.44 -4.61 -5.47
N LEU A 78 -10.95 -4.84 -4.28
CA LEU A 78 -11.15 -6.16 -3.69
C LEU A 78 -12.61 -6.33 -3.26
N MET A 79 -13.21 -7.44 -3.66
CA MET A 79 -14.49 -7.90 -3.12
C MET A 79 -14.32 -9.26 -2.47
N LEU A 80 -14.80 -9.37 -1.24
CA LEU A 80 -14.73 -10.57 -0.42
C LEU A 80 -16.11 -11.21 -0.30
N LYS A 81 -16.15 -12.53 -0.08
CA LYS A 81 -17.36 -13.22 0.37
C LYS A 81 -17.78 -12.74 1.77
N PRO A 82 -19.07 -12.84 2.13
CA PRO A 82 -19.59 -12.32 3.40
C PRO A 82 -18.83 -12.80 4.65
N GLU A 83 -18.41 -14.06 4.68
CA GLU A 83 -17.73 -14.67 5.82
C GLU A 83 -16.32 -14.10 6.02
N ALA A 84 -15.64 -13.77 4.93
CA ALA A 84 -14.34 -13.11 4.95
C ALA A 84 -14.46 -11.63 5.30
N ARG A 85 -15.49 -10.97 4.77
CA ARG A 85 -15.82 -9.58 5.12
C ARG A 85 -16.06 -9.40 6.62
N ALA A 86 -16.81 -10.30 7.25
CA ALA A 86 -17.05 -10.25 8.69
C ALA A 86 -15.75 -10.36 9.54
N ARG A 87 -14.69 -10.98 9.00
CA ARG A 87 -13.37 -11.05 9.65
C ARG A 87 -12.62 -9.73 9.51
N LEU A 88 -12.71 -9.06 8.35
CA LEU A 88 -12.10 -7.75 8.12
C LEU A 88 -12.60 -6.72 9.16
N ASP A 89 -13.91 -6.65 9.38
CA ASP A 89 -14.47 -5.69 10.34
C ASP A 89 -13.95 -5.93 11.77
N ARG A 90 -13.57 -7.18 12.11
CA ARG A 90 -12.94 -7.51 13.39
C ARG A 90 -11.47 -7.09 13.43
N VAL A 91 -10.75 -7.21 12.31
CA VAL A 91 -9.35 -6.77 12.16
C VAL A 91 -9.28 -5.25 12.24
N GLU A 92 -10.10 -4.51 11.48
CA GLU A 92 -10.11 -3.03 11.53
C GLU A 92 -10.30 -2.49 12.95
N ARG A 93 -11.18 -3.12 13.75
CA ARG A 93 -11.40 -2.75 15.16
C ARG A 93 -10.21 -3.04 16.10
N ASN A 94 -9.32 -3.95 15.73
CA ASN A 94 -8.17 -4.36 16.54
C ASN A 94 -6.83 -3.77 16.05
N THR A 95 -6.76 -3.29 14.80
CA THR A 95 -5.48 -2.99 14.09
C THR A 95 -5.22 -1.49 13.92
N LEU A 96 -6.07 -0.62 14.50
CA LEU A 96 -5.91 0.84 14.55
C LEU A 96 -4.64 1.32 15.30
N ALA A 97 -3.69 0.44 15.62
CA ALA A 97 -2.57 0.71 16.54
C ALA A 97 -1.16 0.33 16.05
N THR A 98 -0.95 -0.26 14.86
CA THR A 98 0.41 -0.73 14.49
C THR A 98 0.85 -0.35 13.07
N SER A 99 1.08 0.94 12.80
CA SER A 99 2.11 1.31 11.84
C SER A 99 2.95 2.49 12.33
N ALA A 100 4.26 2.25 12.45
CA ALA A 100 5.23 3.11 13.12
C ALA A 100 5.53 4.45 12.42
N CYS A 101 4.88 4.74 11.28
CA CYS A 101 5.10 5.94 10.48
C CYS A 101 3.88 6.90 10.43
N GLY A 102 2.74 6.57 11.04
CA GLY A 102 1.58 7.47 11.13
C GLY A 102 0.86 7.78 9.82
N VAL A 103 1.12 7.00 8.75
CA VAL A 103 0.50 7.17 7.42
C VAL A 103 -0.75 6.30 7.26
N CYS A 104 -0.81 5.12 7.89
CA CYS A 104 -1.87 4.12 7.65
C CYS A 104 -3.22 4.44 8.35
N GLY A 105 -3.41 5.63 8.90
CA GLY A 105 -4.67 6.06 9.54
C GLY A 105 -5.41 7.16 8.78
N LYS A 106 -4.95 7.53 7.58
CA LYS A 106 -5.60 8.57 6.77
C LYS A 106 -6.52 7.93 5.73
N PRO A 107 -7.75 8.43 5.57
CA PRO A 107 -8.72 7.90 4.61
C PRO A 107 -8.32 8.09 3.14
N SER A 108 -7.22 8.81 2.87
CA SER A 108 -6.60 8.97 1.56
C SER A 108 -5.14 9.39 1.71
N PHE A 109 -4.32 9.07 0.71
CA PHE A 109 -2.94 9.55 0.59
C PHE A 109 -2.82 10.52 -0.58
N SER A 110 -2.17 11.66 -0.34
CA SER A 110 -1.73 12.57 -1.40
C SER A 110 -0.22 12.69 -1.32
N PRO A 111 0.54 12.40 -2.39
CA PRO A 111 1.98 12.61 -2.41
C PRO A 111 2.28 14.10 -2.22
N PRO A 112 3.30 14.48 -1.44
CA PRO A 112 3.79 15.85 -1.44
C PRO A 112 4.23 16.22 -2.86
N THR A 113 3.69 17.30 -3.40
CA THR A 113 4.18 17.90 -4.64
C THR A 113 5.57 18.50 -4.37
N PRO A 114 6.57 18.24 -5.23
CA PRO A 114 7.86 18.92 -5.12
C PRO A 114 7.63 20.44 -5.17
N GLY A 115 7.98 21.12 -4.08
CA GLY A 115 8.01 22.57 -4.02
C GLY A 115 9.01 23.10 -5.04
N ASN A 116 8.61 24.12 -5.79
CA ASN A 116 9.52 24.93 -6.59
C ASN A 116 10.01 26.10 -5.73
N ASP A 117 10.75 25.78 -4.68
CA ASP A 117 11.53 26.73 -3.87
C ASP A 117 12.94 26.80 -4.47
N GLY A 118 13.07 27.74 -5.41
CA GLY A 118 14.35 28.15 -6.01
C GLY A 118 15.21 29.01 -5.08
#